data_AF-A0A7J0AFZ7-F1
#
_entry.id   AF-A0A7J0AFZ7-F1
#
_cell.length_a   1.000
_cell.length_b   1.000
_cell.length_c   1.000
_cell.angle_alpha   90.00
_cell.angle_beta   90.00
_cell.angle_gamma   90.00
#
_symmetry.space_group_name_H-M   'P 1'
#
loop_
_entity.id
_entity.type
_entity.pdbx_description
1 polymer ?
#
loop_
_entity_poly.entity_id
_entity_poly.type
_entity_poly.pdbx_seq_one_letter_code
_entity_poly.pdbx_strand_id
1 'polypeptide(L)'
;MANLIGLQIAGRDPGYTTFLSIDWSGERLADSSDRALSTGDVYHTVKFEREYWTYESVVCNFLGSDNREAFIKIGLRLPARTVLADAAGREVSPVDILAKIRSVLADNNLKRRADRYVLDSAKTFDSAVYKSLITGLTIRPFWGPALCMDGDRSPAYILAENGTAASIIGRLPMCMRLGEASAVNVGQFRPEVPLFAMTSAELDAAPRITVVAACKDGSDKEVELASAVVLNSSDYGYASDAYKNVAVELSRGEVLEAYASGRAIERRGATVKFDGNSGEVLVAFSPELCRKNIMVELEGIAASDNKAAVMCELSLGDISLSPGTFQLEGERITQFESAVNSDRKWLLKHLRLKPASAYRIVDAALSGDTLRIVLAPLSVAVPNGGKMAESGTAVLSMLVPLSAKWAEKPCPVEIRQTPAGHNPECVRVCSDYYPEVMFEQNDDVRVARLSFVPSPSSRVEVFVGVPCRVSTEALQEASSAGAERYTADFGGGSVVKNSAFARFCGVFAFRDGERLPVSWFALRIFVITLIAVIILLGGMLAGWYYSDGIDAAIGTTSEAVQPEAADCGKQAPVLELKSNAESDESA
;
A
#
# COMPACT_ATOMS: atom_id res chain seq x y z
N MET A 1 31.14 -2.21 -21.54
CA MET A 1 31.38 -2.42 -20.11
C MET A 1 32.84 -2.78 -19.94
N ALA A 2 33.59 -2.11 -19.07
CA ALA A 2 34.96 -2.51 -18.75
C ALA A 2 34.95 -3.94 -18.17
N ASN A 3 35.93 -4.76 -18.53
CA ASN A 3 36.11 -6.06 -17.85
C ASN A 3 36.43 -5.76 -16.39
N LEU A 4 35.54 -6.19 -15.50
CA LEU A 4 35.67 -6.01 -14.05
C LEU A 4 36.58 -7.07 -13.41
N ILE A 5 37.20 -7.94 -14.22
CA ILE A 5 38.09 -9.02 -13.78
C ILE A 5 39.53 -8.51 -13.86
N GLY A 6 40.15 -8.26 -12.70
CA GLY A 6 41.55 -7.88 -12.60
C GLY A 6 42.47 -9.10 -12.60
N LEU A 7 43.62 -8.98 -13.27
CA LEU A 7 44.70 -9.97 -13.25
C LEU A 7 46.02 -9.28 -12.90
N GLN A 8 46.75 -9.84 -11.93
CA GLN A 8 48.08 -9.37 -11.58
C GLN A 8 49.05 -10.54 -11.38
N ILE A 9 50.28 -10.37 -11.86
CA ILE A 9 51.37 -11.32 -11.61
C ILE A 9 52.51 -10.56 -10.94
N ALA A 10 52.94 -11.03 -9.78
CA ALA A 10 53.96 -10.39 -8.97
C ALA A 10 54.84 -11.43 -8.26
N GLY A 11 56.07 -11.10 -7.91
CA GLY A 11 56.97 -12.03 -7.24
C GLY A 11 58.30 -11.40 -6.85
N ARG A 12 59.11 -12.13 -6.08
CA ARG A 12 60.41 -11.66 -5.60
C ARG A 12 61.53 -11.97 -6.60
N ASP A 13 62.07 -10.95 -7.30
CA ASP A 13 63.21 -11.09 -8.22
C ASP A 13 63.95 -9.76 -8.64
N PRO A 14 65.15 -9.45 -8.09
CA PRO A 14 65.42 -9.39 -6.66
C PRO A 14 64.59 -8.25 -6.03
N GLY A 15 63.82 -8.57 -4.99
CA GLY A 15 62.80 -7.66 -4.44
C GLY A 15 61.42 -7.88 -5.08
N TYR A 16 60.37 -7.45 -4.39
CA TYR A 16 59.00 -7.75 -4.81
C TYR A 16 58.55 -6.83 -5.94
N THR A 17 58.31 -7.43 -7.10
CA THR A 17 58.01 -6.73 -8.35
C THR A 17 56.66 -7.18 -8.91
N THR A 18 55.86 -6.22 -9.38
CA THR A 18 54.68 -6.51 -10.20
C THR A 18 55.12 -6.61 -11.66
N PHE A 19 55.10 -7.82 -12.22
CA PHE A 19 55.52 -8.09 -13.59
C PHE A 19 54.42 -7.77 -14.61
N LEU A 20 53.16 -7.97 -14.22
CA LEU A 20 52.00 -7.75 -15.06
C LEU A 20 50.83 -7.25 -14.21
N SER A 21 50.09 -6.27 -14.72
CA SER A 21 48.84 -5.80 -14.10
C SER A 21 47.86 -5.41 -15.20
N ILE A 22 46.73 -6.12 -15.28
CA ILE A 22 45.67 -5.93 -16.29
C ILE A 22 44.37 -5.68 -15.54
N ASP A 23 43.71 -4.56 -15.83
CA ASP A 23 42.38 -4.22 -15.31
C ASP A 23 42.27 -4.38 -13.76
N TRP A 24 43.38 -4.19 -13.04
CA TRP A 24 43.49 -4.40 -11.60
C TRP A 24 43.16 -3.12 -10.83
N SER A 25 42.10 -3.15 -10.04
CA SER A 25 41.68 -2.05 -9.15
C SER A 25 42.04 -2.33 -7.70
N GLY A 26 42.37 -1.30 -6.93
CA GLY A 26 42.73 -1.41 -5.50
C GLY A 26 44.22 -1.71 -5.25
N GLU A 27 44.54 -2.20 -4.05
CA GLU A 27 45.93 -2.46 -3.64
C GLU A 27 46.59 -3.55 -4.48
N ARG A 28 47.89 -3.40 -4.75
CA ARG A 28 48.69 -4.44 -5.42
C ARG A 28 48.79 -5.66 -4.51
N LEU A 29 48.99 -6.83 -5.11
CA LEU A 29 49.31 -8.06 -4.39
C LEU A 29 50.45 -7.80 -3.42
N ALA A 30 50.29 -8.15 -2.16
CA ALA A 30 51.27 -7.87 -1.11
C ALA A 30 52.48 -8.81 -1.18
N ASP A 31 53.64 -8.29 -0.75
CA ASP A 31 54.87 -9.06 -0.55
C ASP A 31 54.83 -9.93 0.72
N SER A 32 53.88 -10.85 0.75
CA SER A 32 53.66 -11.79 1.84
C SER A 32 53.53 -13.19 1.28
N SER A 33 54.06 -14.19 1.97
CA SER A 33 53.82 -15.59 1.61
C SER A 33 53.95 -16.49 2.81
N ASP A 34 53.08 -17.49 2.86
CA ASP A 34 53.18 -18.62 3.80
C ASP A 34 53.93 -19.81 3.19
N ARG A 35 54.85 -19.54 2.24
CA ARG A 35 55.70 -20.57 1.61
C ARG A 35 56.39 -21.45 2.66
N ALA A 36 56.92 -20.84 3.72
CA ALA A 36 57.64 -21.58 4.77
C ALA A 36 56.76 -22.63 5.48
N LEU A 37 55.45 -22.40 5.50
CA LEU A 37 54.44 -23.27 6.12
C LEU A 37 53.87 -24.30 5.14
N SER A 38 54.01 -24.08 3.84
CA SER A 38 53.52 -24.99 2.81
C SER A 38 54.51 -26.13 2.54
N THR A 39 53.98 -27.32 2.28
CA THR A 39 54.72 -28.49 1.81
C THR A 39 54.50 -28.77 0.32
N GLY A 40 53.53 -28.09 -0.30
CA GLY A 40 53.20 -28.24 -1.71
C GLY A 40 53.91 -27.23 -2.61
N ASP A 41 53.93 -27.51 -3.91
CA ASP A 41 54.48 -26.60 -4.92
C ASP A 41 53.61 -25.35 -5.11
N VAL A 42 52.31 -25.45 -4.80
CA VAL A 42 51.35 -24.36 -4.90
C VAL A 42 50.36 -24.45 -3.74
N TYR A 43 50.03 -23.30 -3.17
CA TYR A 43 48.81 -23.12 -2.39
C TYR A 43 48.02 -21.92 -2.93
N HIS A 44 46.77 -21.82 -2.53
CA HIS A 44 45.87 -20.74 -2.91
C HIS A 44 45.56 -19.87 -1.71
N THR A 45 45.44 -18.56 -1.93
CA THR A 45 44.99 -17.62 -0.90
C THR A 45 43.71 -16.95 -1.37
N VAL A 46 42.73 -16.84 -0.49
CA VAL A 46 41.45 -16.20 -0.77
C VAL A 46 41.20 -15.12 0.27
N LYS A 47 40.82 -13.93 -0.20
CA LYS A 47 40.47 -12.79 0.63
C LYS A 47 39.14 -12.20 0.16
N PHE A 48 38.14 -12.20 1.03
CA PHE A 48 36.83 -11.63 0.74
C PHE A 48 36.65 -10.28 1.44
N GLU A 49 36.89 -9.20 0.72
CA GLU A 49 36.76 -7.84 1.24
C GLU A 49 35.44 -7.22 0.80
N ARG A 50 35.12 -6.03 1.34
CA ARG A 50 33.87 -5.32 1.03
C ARG A 50 33.78 -4.84 -0.41
N GLU A 51 34.91 -4.47 -1.00
CA GLU A 51 34.97 -3.96 -2.37
C GLU A 51 35.32 -5.04 -3.38
N TYR A 52 36.24 -5.94 -3.02
CA TYR A 52 36.78 -6.93 -3.93
C TYR A 52 36.95 -8.29 -3.29
N TRP A 53 36.78 -9.33 -4.09
CA TRP A 53 37.17 -10.70 -3.76
C TRP A 53 38.43 -11.06 -4.53
N THR A 54 39.50 -11.37 -3.81
CA THR A 54 40.81 -11.66 -4.37
C THR A 54 41.15 -13.13 -4.20
N TYR A 55 41.54 -13.78 -5.29
CA TYR A 55 41.97 -15.17 -5.35
C TYR A 55 43.41 -15.20 -5.85
N GLU A 56 44.30 -15.82 -5.11
CA GLU A 56 45.72 -15.91 -5.41
C GLU A 56 46.15 -17.36 -5.59
N SER A 57 47.03 -17.62 -6.55
CA SER A 57 47.87 -18.82 -6.59
C SER A 57 49.30 -18.42 -6.25
N VAL A 58 49.85 -19.02 -5.20
CA VAL A 58 51.24 -18.79 -4.78
C VAL A 58 52.08 -19.99 -5.17
N VAL A 59 52.99 -19.79 -6.12
CA VAL A 59 53.92 -20.82 -6.60
C VAL A 59 55.18 -20.80 -5.74
N CYS A 60 55.36 -21.89 -4.99
CA CYS A 60 56.38 -22.05 -3.96
C CYS A 60 57.67 -22.68 -4.48
N ASN A 61 57.62 -23.45 -5.57
CA ASN A 61 58.81 -24.04 -6.21
C ASN A 61 59.55 -23.05 -7.11
N PHE A 62 59.76 -21.82 -6.65
CA PHE A 62 60.38 -20.72 -7.40
C PHE A 62 61.70 -20.24 -6.73
N LEU A 63 62.65 -19.81 -7.56
CA LEU A 63 63.94 -19.23 -7.16
C LEU A 63 64.11 -17.83 -7.75
N GLY A 64 64.59 -16.89 -6.94
CA GLY A 64 64.96 -15.55 -7.41
C GLY A 64 66.25 -15.57 -8.24
N SER A 65 66.54 -14.47 -8.92
CA SER A 65 67.81 -14.27 -9.67
C SER A 65 69.06 -14.39 -8.79
N ASP A 66 68.92 -14.20 -7.47
CA ASP A 66 69.95 -14.41 -6.46
C ASP A 66 70.10 -15.89 -6.02
N ASN A 67 69.36 -16.81 -6.66
CA ASN A 67 69.25 -18.23 -6.35
C ASN A 67 68.70 -18.54 -4.95
N ARG A 68 68.04 -17.59 -4.30
CA ARG A 68 67.35 -17.84 -3.03
C ARG A 68 65.92 -18.29 -3.26
N GLU A 69 65.40 -18.98 -2.26
CA GLU A 69 63.99 -19.35 -2.20
C GLU A 69 63.10 -18.10 -2.29
N ALA A 70 62.25 -18.05 -3.32
CA ALA A 70 61.36 -16.93 -3.61
C ALA A 70 59.93 -17.42 -3.94
N PHE A 71 59.05 -16.57 -4.41
CA PHE A 71 57.72 -17.01 -4.85
C PHE A 71 57.21 -16.10 -5.97
N ILE A 72 56.29 -16.64 -6.75
CA ILE A 72 55.50 -15.88 -7.72
C ILE A 72 54.02 -16.07 -7.40
N LYS A 73 53.29 -14.96 -7.39
CA LYS A 73 51.85 -14.88 -7.17
C LYS A 73 51.15 -14.57 -8.47
N ILE A 74 50.03 -15.25 -8.69
CA ILE A 74 49.06 -14.96 -9.73
C ILE A 74 47.77 -14.60 -9.01
N GLY A 75 47.29 -13.37 -9.19
CA GLY A 75 46.07 -12.88 -8.57
C GLY A 75 44.96 -12.69 -9.60
N LEU A 76 43.75 -13.13 -9.25
CA LEU A 76 42.50 -12.74 -9.87
C LEU A 76 41.70 -11.91 -8.88
N ARG A 77 41.18 -10.77 -9.33
CA ARG A 77 40.35 -9.89 -8.51
C ARG A 77 39.01 -9.66 -9.18
N LEU A 78 37.94 -9.85 -8.42
CA LEU A 78 36.57 -9.63 -8.84
C LEU A 78 35.94 -8.57 -7.94
N PRO A 79 34.90 -7.84 -8.40
CA PRO A 79 34.05 -7.10 -7.49
C PRO A 79 33.51 -8.02 -6.40
N ALA A 80 33.39 -7.52 -5.17
CA ALA A 80 32.87 -8.31 -4.08
C ALA A 80 31.49 -8.88 -4.41
N ARG A 81 31.19 -10.07 -3.86
CA ARG A 81 29.92 -10.79 -4.05
C ARG A 81 29.62 -11.13 -5.51
N THR A 82 30.64 -11.53 -6.25
CA THR A 82 30.48 -12.01 -7.62
C THR A 82 31.20 -13.33 -7.85
N VAL A 83 30.69 -14.10 -8.80
CA VAL A 83 31.27 -15.36 -9.28
C VAL A 83 31.66 -15.24 -10.74
N LEU A 84 32.68 -16.01 -11.14
CA LEU A 84 33.09 -16.11 -12.54
C LEU A 84 32.15 -17.03 -13.31
N ALA A 85 31.84 -16.66 -14.55
CA ALA A 85 31.08 -17.49 -15.46
C ALA A 85 31.73 -17.55 -16.85
N ASP A 86 31.58 -18.68 -17.53
CA ASP A 86 32.00 -18.86 -18.92
C ASP A 86 31.06 -18.13 -19.90
N ALA A 87 31.39 -18.18 -21.19
CA ALA A 87 30.56 -17.59 -22.25
C ALA A 87 29.15 -18.21 -22.37
N ALA A 88 28.94 -19.40 -21.81
CA ALA A 88 27.63 -20.06 -21.73
C ALA A 88 26.88 -19.71 -20.42
N GLY A 89 27.44 -18.86 -19.56
CA GLY A 89 26.86 -18.45 -18.29
C GLY A 89 27.06 -19.46 -17.15
N ARG A 90 27.83 -20.52 -17.36
CA ARG A 90 28.10 -21.54 -16.32
C ARG A 90 29.19 -21.05 -15.38
N GLU A 91 29.02 -21.26 -14.09
CA GLU A 91 30.00 -20.87 -13.08
C GLU A 91 31.34 -21.58 -13.30
N VAL A 92 32.45 -20.84 -13.12
CA VAL A 92 33.82 -21.33 -13.29
C VAL A 92 34.63 -21.06 -12.03
N SER A 93 35.39 -22.05 -11.57
CA SER A 93 36.25 -21.86 -10.38
C SER A 93 37.40 -20.88 -10.68
N PRO A 94 37.65 -19.89 -9.81
CA PRO A 94 38.85 -19.04 -9.91
C PRO A 94 40.15 -19.86 -9.92
N VAL A 95 40.19 -21.00 -9.24
CA VAL A 95 41.34 -21.90 -9.19
C VAL A 95 41.68 -22.47 -10.57
N ASP A 96 40.67 -22.82 -11.36
CA ASP A 96 40.87 -23.36 -12.71
C ASP A 96 41.43 -22.30 -13.66
N ILE A 97 41.00 -21.04 -13.50
CA ILE A 97 41.53 -19.91 -14.26
C ILE A 97 42.98 -19.61 -13.84
N LEU A 98 43.26 -19.59 -12.54
CA LEU A 98 44.62 -19.43 -12.02
C LEU A 98 45.55 -20.55 -12.51
N ALA A 99 45.07 -21.80 -12.58
CA ALA A 99 45.83 -22.92 -13.11
C ALA A 99 46.16 -22.75 -14.61
N LYS A 100 45.20 -22.28 -15.42
CA LYS A 100 45.44 -21.94 -16.84
C LYS A 100 46.50 -20.85 -17.00
N ILE A 101 46.38 -19.77 -16.21
CA ILE A 101 47.36 -18.67 -16.22
C ILE A 101 48.74 -19.16 -15.80
N ARG A 102 48.82 -20.00 -14.76
CA ARG A 102 50.07 -20.60 -14.29
C ARG A 102 50.73 -21.47 -15.37
N SER A 103 49.95 -22.23 -16.15
CA SER A 103 50.49 -23.02 -17.26
C SER A 103 51.11 -22.11 -18.32
N VAL A 104 50.39 -21.07 -18.75
CA VAL A 104 50.89 -20.10 -19.72
C VAL A 104 52.13 -19.38 -19.21
N LEU A 105 52.15 -19.01 -17.93
CA LEU A 105 53.31 -18.44 -17.25
C LEU A 105 54.53 -19.38 -17.29
N ALA A 106 54.32 -20.67 -17.00
CA ALA A 106 55.37 -21.67 -17.04
C ALA A 106 55.98 -21.84 -18.44
N ASP A 107 55.14 -21.82 -19.48
CA ASP A 107 55.58 -22.01 -20.87
C ASP A 107 56.25 -20.74 -21.45
N ASN A 108 55.75 -19.57 -21.06
CA ASN A 108 56.12 -18.31 -21.70
C ASN A 108 57.10 -17.45 -20.91
N ASN A 109 57.19 -17.54 -19.59
CA ASN A 109 58.00 -16.60 -18.80
C ASN A 109 58.89 -17.26 -17.75
N LEU A 110 58.74 -18.57 -17.54
CA LEU A 110 59.57 -19.31 -16.60
C LEU A 110 60.51 -20.26 -17.34
N LYS A 111 61.69 -20.48 -16.75
CA LYS A 111 62.61 -21.55 -17.11
C LYS A 111 62.71 -22.53 -15.96
N ARG A 112 62.81 -23.80 -16.29
CA ARG A 112 63.03 -24.85 -15.29
C ARG A 112 64.53 -24.98 -15.00
N ARG A 113 64.89 -24.91 -13.72
CA ARG A 113 66.25 -25.16 -13.22
C ARG A 113 66.15 -26.24 -12.14
N ALA A 114 66.54 -27.46 -12.50
CA ALA A 114 66.26 -28.67 -11.72
C ALA A 114 64.75 -28.83 -11.44
N ASP A 115 64.36 -28.92 -10.17
CA ASP A 115 62.98 -29.04 -9.70
C ASP A 115 62.30 -27.68 -9.43
N ARG A 116 62.97 -26.56 -9.73
CA ARG A 116 62.48 -25.20 -9.46
C ARG A 116 62.28 -24.38 -10.73
N TYR A 117 61.42 -23.37 -10.65
CA TYR A 117 61.25 -22.33 -11.66
C TYR A 117 62.11 -21.10 -11.35
N VAL A 118 62.62 -20.47 -12.40
CA VAL A 118 63.26 -19.15 -12.38
C VAL A 118 62.62 -18.28 -13.47
N LEU A 119 62.63 -16.96 -13.30
CA LEU A 119 62.18 -16.05 -14.34
C LEU A 119 63.10 -16.12 -15.57
N ASP A 120 62.49 -16.16 -16.75
CA ASP A 120 63.19 -15.99 -18.00
C ASP A 120 63.34 -14.50 -18.31
N SER A 121 64.46 -13.91 -17.89
CA SER A 121 64.76 -12.49 -18.12
C SER A 121 64.79 -12.08 -19.59
N ALA A 122 64.88 -13.02 -20.52
CA ALA A 122 64.83 -12.74 -21.95
C ALA A 122 63.39 -12.56 -22.49
N LYS A 123 62.37 -12.92 -21.71
CA LYS A 123 60.97 -12.92 -22.16
C LYS A 123 60.15 -11.90 -21.37
N THR A 124 59.48 -11.01 -22.10
CA THR A 124 58.58 -10.00 -21.51
C THR A 124 57.22 -10.61 -21.20
N PHE A 125 56.51 -10.01 -20.23
CA PHE A 125 55.13 -10.37 -19.92
C PHE A 125 54.19 -9.70 -20.94
N ASP A 126 53.73 -10.46 -21.92
CA ASP A 126 52.81 -9.95 -22.95
C ASP A 126 51.38 -9.81 -22.41
N SER A 127 50.98 -8.57 -22.12
CA SER A 127 49.64 -8.26 -21.63
C SER A 127 48.51 -8.80 -22.53
N ALA A 128 48.70 -8.90 -23.85
CA ALA A 128 47.67 -9.40 -24.75
C ALA A 128 47.42 -10.90 -24.55
N VAL A 129 48.49 -11.69 -24.40
CA VAL A 129 48.41 -13.13 -24.13
C VAL A 129 47.65 -13.38 -22.83
N TYR A 130 48.03 -12.70 -21.75
CA TYR A 130 47.38 -12.89 -20.45
C TYR A 130 45.96 -12.33 -20.41
N LYS A 131 45.69 -11.19 -21.07
CA LYS A 131 44.33 -10.64 -21.17
C LYS A 131 43.39 -11.61 -21.87
N SER A 132 43.85 -12.30 -22.92
CA SER A 132 43.04 -13.28 -23.65
C SER A 132 42.51 -14.43 -22.78
N LEU A 133 43.21 -14.77 -21.69
CA LEU A 133 42.81 -15.83 -20.76
C LEU A 133 41.59 -15.44 -19.90
N ILE A 134 41.28 -14.16 -19.79
CA ILE A 134 40.14 -13.63 -19.02
C ILE A 134 39.08 -12.95 -19.90
N THR A 135 39.35 -12.64 -21.17
CA THR A 135 38.41 -11.94 -22.07
C THR A 135 37.11 -12.69 -22.32
N GLY A 136 37.10 -14.03 -22.27
CA GLY A 136 35.89 -14.84 -22.47
C GLY A 136 35.07 -15.11 -21.20
N LEU A 137 35.50 -14.55 -20.06
CA LEU A 137 34.84 -14.72 -18.78
C LEU A 137 33.92 -13.54 -18.50
N THR A 138 32.82 -13.82 -17.82
CA THR A 138 31.89 -12.82 -17.28
C THR A 138 31.81 -12.94 -15.77
N ILE A 139 31.23 -11.94 -15.11
CA ILE A 139 30.90 -12.01 -13.70
C ILE A 139 29.39 -12.00 -13.50
N ARG A 140 28.94 -12.73 -12.48
CA ARG A 140 27.53 -12.80 -12.08
C ARG A 140 27.42 -12.48 -10.59
N PRO A 141 26.34 -11.84 -10.13
CA PRO A 141 26.14 -11.59 -8.71
C PRO A 141 25.98 -12.93 -7.97
N PHE A 142 26.59 -13.02 -6.79
CA PHE A 142 26.49 -14.18 -5.90
C PHE A 142 25.16 -14.16 -5.14
N TRP A 143 24.48 -15.30 -5.03
CA TRP A 143 23.25 -15.43 -4.24
C TRP A 143 23.55 -15.87 -2.81
N GLY A 144 22.91 -15.21 -1.85
CA GLY A 144 22.92 -15.54 -0.43
C GLY A 144 23.87 -14.66 0.39
N PRO A 145 23.88 -14.89 1.72
CA PRO A 145 24.87 -14.27 2.58
C PRO A 145 26.25 -14.68 2.10
N ALA A 146 27.14 -13.71 2.02
CA ALA A 146 28.48 -13.93 1.52
C ALA A 146 29.49 -13.49 2.59
N LEU A 147 30.48 -14.33 2.82
CA LEU A 147 31.57 -14.10 3.75
C LEU A 147 32.26 -12.77 3.45
N CYS A 148 32.42 -11.94 4.47
CA CYS A 148 33.30 -10.79 4.48
C CYS A 148 34.34 -11.01 5.59
N MET A 149 35.62 -10.93 5.24
CA MET A 149 36.75 -11.07 6.12
C MET A 149 37.17 -9.68 6.58
N ASP A 150 36.60 -9.20 7.69
CA ASP A 150 36.91 -7.90 8.28
C ASP A 150 37.55 -8.00 9.68
N GLY A 151 37.94 -9.21 10.10
CA GLY A 151 38.69 -9.43 11.33
C GLY A 151 40.21 -9.38 11.18
N ASP A 152 40.88 -9.12 12.30
CA ASP A 152 42.33 -8.99 12.38
C ASP A 152 43.07 -10.29 12.73
N ARG A 153 42.39 -11.46 12.74
CA ARG A 153 43.06 -12.71 13.11
C ARG A 153 44.03 -13.19 12.03
N SER A 154 44.96 -14.05 12.44
CA SER A 154 45.86 -14.75 11.53
C SER A 154 45.08 -15.49 10.43
N PRO A 155 45.71 -15.74 9.27
CA PRO A 155 45.10 -16.53 8.20
C PRO A 155 44.63 -17.89 8.70
N ALA A 156 43.52 -18.37 8.14
CA ALA A 156 43.05 -19.73 8.35
C ALA A 156 43.68 -20.67 7.30
N TYR A 157 44.09 -21.87 7.71
CA TYR A 157 44.73 -22.84 6.82
C TYR A 157 43.82 -24.06 6.63
N ILE A 158 43.46 -24.37 5.39
CA ILE A 158 42.62 -25.53 5.05
C ILE A 158 43.43 -26.50 4.21
N LEU A 159 43.49 -27.75 4.66
CA LEU A 159 44.17 -28.80 3.91
C LEU A 159 43.39 -29.11 2.63
N ALA A 160 44.09 -29.09 1.50
CA ALA A 160 43.56 -29.54 0.22
C ALA A 160 44.49 -30.58 -0.41
N GLU A 161 43.92 -31.74 -0.73
CA GLU A 161 44.57 -32.80 -1.48
C GLU A 161 44.42 -32.55 -3.00
N ASN A 162 45.20 -33.27 -3.80
CA ASN A 162 45.35 -33.04 -5.24
C ASN A 162 43.98 -32.89 -5.95
N GLY A 163 43.67 -31.66 -6.37
CA GLY A 163 42.47 -31.33 -7.13
C GLY A 163 41.25 -30.87 -6.31
N THR A 164 41.27 -30.92 -4.97
CA THR A 164 40.10 -30.52 -4.16
C THR A 164 40.02 -29.02 -3.88
N ALA A 165 41.11 -28.27 -4.09
CA ALA A 165 41.18 -26.84 -3.80
C ALA A 165 40.09 -26.02 -4.52
N ALA A 166 39.78 -26.35 -5.78
CA ALA A 166 38.73 -25.68 -6.56
C ALA A 166 37.35 -25.83 -5.91
N SER A 167 37.03 -27.04 -5.43
CA SER A 167 35.78 -27.32 -4.73
C SER A 167 35.71 -26.63 -3.38
N ILE A 168 36.80 -26.66 -2.59
CA ILE A 168 36.87 -26.00 -1.28
C ILE A 168 36.66 -24.50 -1.45
N ILE A 169 37.41 -23.87 -2.36
CA ILE A 169 37.36 -22.42 -2.59
C ILE A 169 35.97 -21.97 -3.05
N GLY A 170 35.28 -22.76 -3.89
CA GLY A 170 33.90 -22.46 -4.30
C GLY A 170 32.89 -22.45 -3.14
N ARG A 171 33.19 -23.12 -2.01
CA ARG A 171 32.31 -23.16 -0.83
C ARG A 171 32.63 -22.09 0.22
N LEU A 172 33.83 -21.51 0.18
CA LEU A 172 34.28 -20.51 1.16
C LEU A 172 33.32 -19.32 1.33
N PRO A 173 32.67 -18.77 0.28
CA PRO A 173 31.73 -17.66 0.46
C PRO A 173 30.59 -17.95 1.44
N MET A 174 30.24 -19.22 1.65
CA MET A 174 29.17 -19.65 2.57
C MET A 174 29.67 -19.99 3.98
N CYS A 175 30.98 -20.00 4.23
CA CYS A 175 31.57 -20.42 5.50
C CYS A 175 31.78 -19.23 6.45
N MET A 176 30.69 -18.77 7.09
CA MET A 176 30.70 -17.56 7.94
C MET A 176 31.66 -17.62 9.14
N ARG A 177 32.06 -18.82 9.59
CA ARG A 177 33.06 -19.03 10.66
C ARG A 177 34.44 -18.46 10.34
N LEU A 178 34.73 -18.20 9.07
CA LEU A 178 35.98 -17.61 8.61
C LEU A 178 35.98 -16.08 8.63
N GLY A 179 34.90 -15.42 9.09
CA GLY A 179 34.77 -13.95 9.06
C GLY A 179 35.85 -13.20 9.84
N GLU A 180 36.36 -13.79 10.92
CA GLU A 180 37.40 -13.17 11.73
C GLU A 180 38.82 -13.35 11.14
N ALA A 181 39.00 -14.20 10.13
CA ALA A 181 40.30 -14.48 9.53
C ALA A 181 40.70 -13.39 8.52
N SER A 182 41.97 -12.99 8.51
CA SER A 182 42.49 -12.02 7.53
C SER A 182 42.58 -12.55 6.09
N ALA A 183 42.71 -13.87 5.93
CA ALA A 183 42.71 -14.58 4.66
C ALA A 183 42.49 -16.09 4.89
N VAL A 184 42.18 -16.82 3.83
CA VAL A 184 42.10 -18.29 3.85
C VAL A 184 43.13 -18.86 2.89
N ASN A 185 44.02 -19.72 3.41
CA ASN A 185 45.02 -20.43 2.64
C ASN A 185 44.58 -21.88 2.44
N VAL A 186 44.53 -22.33 1.19
CA VAL A 186 44.07 -23.67 0.79
C VAL A 186 45.19 -24.40 0.06
N GLY A 187 45.66 -25.53 0.60
CA GLY A 187 46.79 -26.27 0.04
C GLY A 187 47.35 -27.34 0.97
N GLN A 188 48.59 -27.75 0.70
CA GLN A 188 49.34 -28.66 1.58
C GLN A 188 50.21 -27.84 2.55
N PHE A 189 50.10 -28.15 3.84
CA PHE A 189 50.79 -27.45 4.92
C PHE A 189 51.53 -28.42 5.82
N ARG A 190 52.53 -27.91 6.54
CA ARG A 190 53.28 -28.70 7.52
C ARG A 190 52.39 -29.12 8.70
N PRO A 191 52.67 -30.26 9.37
CA PRO A 191 51.85 -30.75 10.47
C PRO A 191 51.72 -29.80 11.66
N GLU A 192 52.67 -28.87 11.85
CA GLU A 192 52.65 -27.91 12.96
C GLU A 192 51.69 -26.74 12.72
N VAL A 193 51.17 -26.58 11.49
CA VAL A 193 50.24 -25.50 11.15
C VAL A 193 48.85 -25.86 11.67
N PRO A 194 48.21 -25.04 12.51
CA PRO A 194 46.85 -25.29 12.96
C PRO A 194 45.88 -25.18 11.78
N LEU A 195 45.23 -26.30 11.46
CA LEU A 195 44.30 -26.40 10.35
C LEU A 195 42.87 -26.07 10.78
N PHE A 196 42.18 -25.31 9.94
CA PHE A 196 40.74 -25.12 10.01
C PHE A 196 40.03 -26.34 9.41
N ALA A 197 39.22 -27.00 10.22
CA ALA A 197 38.37 -28.08 9.78
C ALA A 197 37.00 -27.55 9.32
N MET A 198 36.77 -27.61 8.01
CA MET A 198 35.42 -27.43 7.46
C MET A 198 34.55 -28.63 7.85
N THR A 199 33.33 -28.34 8.28
CA THR A 199 32.30 -29.35 8.53
C THR A 199 31.75 -29.89 7.21
N SER A 200 31.16 -31.07 7.23
CA SER A 200 30.47 -31.62 6.05
C SER A 200 29.39 -30.65 5.52
N ALA A 201 28.65 -30.00 6.42
CA ALA A 201 27.64 -29.01 6.05
C ALA A 201 28.23 -27.79 5.30
N GLU A 202 29.45 -27.36 5.64
CA GLU A 202 30.13 -26.26 4.94
C GLU A 202 30.70 -26.70 3.58
N LEU A 203 31.14 -27.96 3.46
CA LEU A 203 31.64 -28.52 2.20
C LEU A 203 30.51 -28.81 1.20
N ASP A 204 29.33 -29.17 1.71
CA ASP A 204 28.12 -29.42 0.93
C ASP A 204 27.21 -28.18 0.81
N ALA A 205 27.65 -27.03 1.35
CA ALA A 205 26.85 -25.82 1.39
C ALA A 205 26.46 -25.35 -0.02
N ALA A 206 25.17 -25.16 -0.22
CA ALA A 206 24.59 -24.49 -1.38
C ALA A 206 23.93 -23.18 -0.95
N PRO A 207 23.85 -22.16 -1.83
CA PRO A 207 23.16 -20.92 -1.52
C PRO A 207 21.73 -21.18 -1.02
N ARG A 208 21.42 -20.89 0.24
CA ARG A 208 20.04 -21.08 0.74
C ARG A 208 19.10 -20.12 0.02
N ILE A 209 17.93 -20.60 -0.36
CA ILE A 209 16.88 -19.77 -0.94
C ILE A 209 15.64 -19.91 -0.06
N THR A 210 15.29 -18.85 0.65
CA THR A 210 14.06 -18.79 1.44
C THR A 210 13.03 -18.00 0.65
N VAL A 211 11.86 -18.58 0.42
CA VAL A 211 10.74 -17.87 -0.19
C VAL A 211 9.87 -17.31 0.92
N VAL A 212 9.75 -15.99 0.97
CA VAL A 212 8.93 -15.27 1.94
C VAL A 212 7.68 -14.77 1.22
N ALA A 213 6.53 -15.34 1.54
CA ALA A 213 5.28 -14.97 0.91
C ALA A 213 4.42 -14.16 1.89
N ALA A 214 4.05 -12.95 1.46
CA ALA A 214 3.22 -12.04 2.24
C ALA A 214 1.78 -12.55 2.28
N CYS A 215 1.28 -12.82 3.48
CA CYS A 215 -0.10 -13.15 3.73
C CYS A 215 -0.97 -11.89 3.70
N LYS A 216 -2.25 -12.09 3.40
CA LYS A 216 -3.23 -10.98 3.35
C LYS A 216 -3.42 -10.27 4.70
N ASP A 217 -3.24 -10.97 5.81
CA ASP A 217 -3.32 -10.41 7.16
C ASP A 217 -2.10 -9.56 7.55
N GLY A 218 -1.11 -9.45 6.66
CA GLY A 218 0.14 -8.72 6.88
C GLY A 218 1.25 -9.53 7.54
N SER A 219 1.01 -10.83 7.83
CA SER A 219 2.07 -11.74 8.28
C SER A 219 2.86 -12.30 7.10
N ASP A 220 4.07 -12.78 7.36
CA ASP A 220 4.90 -13.46 6.37
C ASP A 220 4.97 -14.96 6.67
N LYS A 221 4.98 -15.76 5.59
CA LYS A 221 5.20 -17.21 5.66
C LYS A 221 6.45 -17.56 4.87
N GLU A 222 7.37 -18.24 5.54
CA GLU A 222 8.62 -18.69 4.96
C GLU A 222 8.55 -20.14 4.50
N VAL A 223 9.08 -20.41 3.31
CA VAL A 223 9.23 -21.76 2.76
C VAL A 223 10.62 -21.88 2.16
N GLU A 224 11.37 -22.89 2.58
CA GLU A 224 12.69 -23.16 2.00
C GLU A 224 12.55 -23.78 0.60
N LEU A 225 13.22 -23.18 -0.39
CA LEU A 225 13.23 -23.65 -1.78
C LEU A 225 14.32 -24.70 -1.97
N ALA A 226 14.13 -25.87 -1.35
CA ALA A 226 15.00 -27.03 -1.54
C ALA A 226 14.86 -27.63 -2.96
N SER A 227 13.66 -27.53 -3.56
CA SER A 227 13.37 -27.95 -4.93
C SER A 227 12.40 -26.95 -5.60
N ALA A 228 11.38 -27.42 -6.33
CA ALA A 228 10.31 -26.54 -6.81
C ALA A 228 9.24 -26.39 -5.73
N VAL A 229 8.73 -25.17 -5.56
CA VAL A 229 7.63 -24.86 -4.64
C VAL A 229 6.51 -24.20 -5.42
N VAL A 230 5.28 -24.63 -5.14
CA VAL A 230 4.05 -24.01 -5.67
C VAL A 230 3.34 -23.32 -4.52
N LEU A 231 3.20 -22.00 -4.61
CA LEU A 231 2.51 -21.17 -3.64
C LEU A 231 1.13 -20.83 -4.19
N ASN A 232 0.06 -21.22 -3.49
CA ASN A 232 -1.30 -20.84 -3.89
C ASN A 232 -1.80 -19.70 -3.02
N SER A 233 -2.31 -18.63 -3.63
CA SER A 233 -2.81 -17.45 -2.88
C SER A 233 -3.83 -17.80 -1.80
N SER A 234 -4.62 -18.86 -1.98
CA SER A 234 -5.56 -19.38 -0.99
C SER A 234 -4.91 -19.80 0.33
N ASP A 235 -3.69 -20.34 0.30
CA ASP A 235 -2.91 -20.72 1.48
C ASP A 235 -2.39 -19.49 2.27
N TYR A 236 -2.49 -18.30 1.68
CA TYR A 236 -2.01 -17.00 2.21
C TYR A 236 -3.18 -16.04 2.53
N GLY A 237 -4.39 -16.56 2.71
CA GLY A 237 -5.56 -15.81 3.18
C GLY A 237 -6.47 -15.25 2.09
N TYR A 238 -6.17 -15.50 0.81
CA TYR A 238 -7.04 -15.12 -0.31
C TYR A 238 -8.04 -16.24 -0.63
N ALA A 239 -9.13 -16.31 0.14
CA ALA A 239 -10.17 -17.33 -0.03
C ALA A 239 -10.69 -17.42 -1.48
N SER A 240 -10.81 -18.64 -2.02
CA SER A 240 -11.22 -18.90 -3.41
C SER A 240 -12.60 -18.37 -3.78
N ASP A 241 -13.49 -18.25 -2.79
CA ASP A 241 -14.85 -17.76 -3.00
C ASP A 241 -14.87 -16.23 -3.23
N ALA A 242 -13.84 -15.54 -2.73
CA ALA A 242 -13.68 -14.09 -2.83
C ALA A 242 -12.63 -13.68 -3.89
N TYR A 243 -11.64 -14.53 -4.18
CA TYR A 243 -10.50 -14.22 -5.06
C TYR A 243 -10.23 -15.36 -6.03
N LYS A 244 -9.85 -15.02 -7.27
CA LYS A 244 -9.34 -16.02 -8.22
C LYS A 244 -7.99 -16.53 -7.71
N ASN A 245 -7.89 -17.85 -7.48
CA ASN A 245 -6.66 -18.45 -6.97
C ASN A 245 -5.50 -18.23 -7.95
N VAL A 246 -4.39 -17.70 -7.43
CA VAL A 246 -3.13 -17.51 -8.16
C VAL A 246 -2.14 -18.55 -7.66
N ALA A 247 -1.54 -19.30 -8.57
CA ALA A 247 -0.47 -20.24 -8.28
C ALA A 247 0.86 -19.67 -8.79
N VAL A 248 1.85 -19.59 -7.90
CA VAL A 248 3.22 -19.18 -8.23
C VAL A 248 4.12 -20.39 -8.04
N GLU A 249 4.58 -20.95 -9.16
CA GLU A 249 5.63 -21.97 -9.18
C GLU A 249 7.00 -21.30 -9.30
N LEU A 250 7.90 -21.66 -8.39
CA LEU A 250 9.28 -21.23 -8.36
C LEU A 250 10.18 -22.46 -8.27
N SER A 251 11.26 -22.46 -9.04
CA SER A 251 12.33 -23.46 -8.93
C SER A 251 13.65 -22.79 -8.57
N ARG A 252 14.52 -23.53 -7.88
CA ARG A 252 15.86 -23.07 -7.52
C ARG A 252 16.66 -22.57 -8.73
N GLY A 253 16.63 -23.29 -9.84
CA GLY A 253 17.34 -22.92 -11.06
C GLY A 253 16.82 -21.62 -11.68
N GLU A 254 15.51 -21.45 -11.73
CA GLU A 254 14.87 -20.22 -12.24
C GLU A 254 15.23 -19.00 -11.39
N VAL A 255 15.17 -19.10 -10.06
CA VAL A 255 15.50 -18.00 -9.16
C VAL A 255 16.95 -17.56 -9.33
N LEU A 256 17.90 -18.49 -9.30
CA LEU A 256 19.32 -18.18 -9.41
C LEU A 256 19.65 -17.56 -10.78
N GLU A 257 19.08 -18.11 -11.86
CA GLU A 257 19.29 -17.59 -13.22
C GLU A 257 18.66 -16.22 -13.43
N ALA A 258 17.45 -16.00 -12.92
CA ALA A 258 16.74 -14.71 -13.00
C ALA A 258 17.50 -13.62 -12.23
N TYR A 259 17.91 -13.90 -10.99
CA TYR A 259 18.72 -12.98 -10.19
C TYR A 259 20.03 -12.64 -10.89
N ALA A 260 20.76 -13.65 -11.36
CA ALA A 260 22.06 -13.45 -11.94
C ALA A 260 22.04 -12.85 -13.35
N SER A 261 20.88 -12.82 -14.02
CA SER A 261 20.65 -12.11 -15.28
C SER A 261 19.95 -10.75 -15.11
N GLY A 262 19.58 -10.37 -13.87
CA GLY A 262 18.83 -9.15 -13.57
C GLY A 262 17.40 -9.16 -14.15
N ARG A 263 16.84 -10.34 -14.43
CA ARG A 263 15.49 -10.48 -14.99
C ARG A 263 14.46 -10.67 -13.89
N ALA A 264 13.29 -10.07 -14.05
CA ALA A 264 12.15 -10.32 -13.18
C ALA A 264 11.50 -11.67 -13.49
N ILE A 265 10.96 -12.34 -12.46
CA ILE A 265 10.05 -13.47 -12.64
C ILE A 265 8.62 -12.90 -12.63
N GLU A 266 8.01 -12.85 -13.81
CA GLU A 266 6.62 -12.38 -13.96
C GLU A 266 5.64 -13.53 -13.72
N ARG A 267 4.65 -13.28 -12.87
CA ARG A 267 3.53 -14.19 -12.59
C ARG A 267 2.26 -13.37 -12.56
N ARG A 268 1.22 -13.81 -13.25
CA ARG A 268 -0.04 -13.07 -13.28
C ARG A 268 -0.68 -13.08 -11.89
N GLY A 269 -0.97 -11.90 -11.35
CA GLY A 269 -1.58 -11.75 -10.02
C GLY A 269 -0.62 -12.04 -8.86
N ALA A 270 0.69 -11.97 -9.10
CA ALA A 270 1.71 -11.99 -8.05
C ALA A 270 2.95 -11.20 -8.49
N THR A 271 3.70 -10.70 -7.52
CA THR A 271 5.00 -10.06 -7.74
C THR A 271 6.08 -10.86 -7.04
N VAL A 272 7.19 -11.11 -7.73
CA VAL A 272 8.35 -11.83 -7.21
C VAL A 272 9.53 -10.86 -7.19
N LYS A 273 10.11 -10.63 -6.02
CA LYS A 273 11.30 -9.80 -5.83
C LYS A 273 12.43 -10.64 -5.21
N PHE A 274 13.66 -10.25 -5.50
CA PHE A 274 14.85 -10.93 -5.00
C PHE A 274 15.59 -10.05 -4.02
N ASP A 275 15.83 -10.56 -2.82
CA ASP A 275 16.90 -10.08 -1.96
C ASP A 275 18.02 -11.13 -1.97
N GLY A 276 18.88 -11.03 -2.97
CA GLY A 276 20.02 -11.92 -3.09
C GLY A 276 21.01 -11.80 -1.93
N ASN A 277 20.94 -10.75 -1.11
CA ASN A 277 21.88 -10.59 0.00
C ASN A 277 21.49 -11.39 1.24
N SER A 278 20.20 -11.37 1.60
CA SER A 278 19.62 -12.23 2.65
C SER A 278 19.42 -13.67 2.16
N GLY A 279 19.38 -13.87 0.84
CA GLY A 279 19.07 -15.16 0.22
C GLY A 279 17.56 -15.40 0.13
N GLU A 280 16.77 -14.33 0.06
CA GLU A 280 15.31 -14.36 0.10
C GLU A 280 14.67 -14.04 -1.24
N VAL A 281 13.55 -14.70 -1.50
CA VAL A 281 12.63 -14.41 -2.61
C VAL A 281 11.32 -13.95 -2.01
N LEU A 282 10.97 -12.68 -2.22
CA LEU A 282 9.74 -12.10 -1.69
C LEU A 282 8.61 -12.29 -2.71
N VAL A 283 7.52 -12.91 -2.29
CA VAL A 283 6.33 -13.12 -3.11
C VAL A 283 5.15 -12.38 -2.50
N ALA A 284 4.57 -11.45 -3.26
CA ALA A 284 3.34 -10.77 -2.86
C ALA A 284 2.22 -11.04 -3.87
N PHE A 285 1.13 -11.61 -3.39
CA PHE A 285 -0.04 -11.93 -4.19
C PHE A 285 -0.94 -10.70 -4.42
N SER A 286 -1.48 -10.59 -5.62
CA SER A 286 -2.47 -9.60 -6.04
C SER A 286 -3.55 -10.25 -6.92
N PRO A 287 -4.31 -11.22 -6.37
CA PRO A 287 -5.30 -11.97 -7.13
C PRO A 287 -6.49 -11.09 -7.52
N GLU A 288 -7.07 -11.37 -8.70
CA GLU A 288 -8.31 -10.71 -9.15
C GLU A 288 -9.49 -11.09 -8.25
N LEU A 289 -10.40 -10.14 -7.98
CA LEU A 289 -11.61 -10.39 -7.18
C LEU A 289 -12.58 -11.30 -7.94
N CYS A 290 -13.20 -12.24 -7.23
CA CYS A 290 -14.39 -12.94 -7.70
C CYS A 290 -15.60 -12.02 -7.71
N ARG A 291 -16.54 -12.30 -8.62
CA ARG A 291 -17.80 -11.59 -8.76
C ARG A 291 -18.93 -12.58 -8.64
N LYS A 292 -19.94 -12.27 -7.83
CA LYS A 292 -21.13 -13.09 -7.65
C LYS A 292 -22.38 -12.24 -7.82
N ASN A 293 -23.30 -12.70 -8.65
CA ASN A 293 -24.58 -12.04 -8.87
C ASN A 293 -25.64 -12.77 -8.06
N ILE A 294 -26.34 -12.04 -7.18
CA ILE A 294 -27.46 -12.57 -6.41
C ILE A 294 -28.74 -12.09 -7.09
N MET A 295 -29.56 -13.04 -7.54
CA MET A 295 -30.89 -12.73 -8.09
C MET A 295 -31.86 -12.40 -6.96
N VAL A 296 -32.73 -11.42 -7.18
CA VAL A 296 -33.77 -11.04 -6.21
C VAL A 296 -35.13 -11.40 -6.76
N GLU A 297 -35.86 -12.25 -6.04
CA GLU A 297 -37.21 -12.67 -6.39
C GLU A 297 -38.22 -12.15 -5.36
N LEU A 298 -39.24 -11.45 -5.86
CA LEU A 298 -40.32 -10.93 -5.03
C LEU A 298 -41.59 -11.76 -5.16
N GLU A 299 -42.14 -12.13 -4.01
CA GLU A 299 -43.41 -12.83 -3.87
C GLU A 299 -44.41 -12.03 -3.02
N GLY A 300 -45.71 -12.34 -3.18
CA GLY A 300 -46.78 -11.67 -2.43
C GLY A 300 -47.13 -10.26 -2.93
N ILE A 301 -46.63 -9.88 -4.10
CA ILE A 301 -47.05 -8.67 -4.83
C ILE A 301 -48.38 -8.94 -5.54
N ALA A 302 -49.31 -7.99 -5.48
CA ALA A 302 -50.58 -8.07 -6.20
C ALA A 302 -50.34 -8.18 -7.72
N ALA A 303 -51.14 -8.98 -8.43
CA ALA A 303 -50.96 -9.22 -9.87
C ALA A 303 -51.06 -7.93 -10.72
N SER A 304 -51.70 -6.88 -10.20
CA SER A 304 -51.84 -5.55 -10.80
C SER A 304 -50.59 -4.68 -10.69
N ASP A 305 -49.65 -5.03 -9.79
CA ASP A 305 -48.60 -4.11 -9.37
C ASP A 305 -47.28 -4.38 -10.09
N ASN A 306 -46.55 -3.31 -10.40
CA ASN A 306 -45.29 -3.41 -11.13
C ASN A 306 -44.17 -3.92 -10.19
N LYS A 307 -43.82 -5.20 -10.30
CA LYS A 307 -42.74 -5.84 -9.52
C LYS A 307 -41.41 -5.09 -9.61
N ALA A 308 -41.06 -4.52 -10.77
CA ALA A 308 -39.82 -3.77 -10.92
C ALA A 308 -39.83 -2.45 -10.13
N ALA A 309 -40.99 -1.79 -10.03
CA ALA A 309 -41.14 -0.58 -9.24
C ALA A 309 -40.98 -0.87 -7.74
N VAL A 310 -41.60 -1.96 -7.25
CA VAL A 310 -41.45 -2.40 -5.85
C VAL A 310 -40.02 -2.82 -5.53
N MET A 311 -39.30 -3.46 -6.48
CA MET A 311 -37.88 -3.77 -6.29
C MET A 311 -37.01 -2.53 -6.09
N CYS A 312 -37.26 -1.44 -6.83
CA CYS A 312 -36.55 -0.17 -6.67
C CYS A 312 -36.81 0.54 -5.33
N GLU A 313 -37.73 0.03 -4.51
CA GLU A 313 -37.98 0.50 -3.15
C GLU A 313 -37.19 -0.28 -2.09
N LEU A 314 -36.59 -1.42 -2.46
CA LEU A 314 -35.85 -2.28 -1.56
C LEU A 314 -34.37 -1.87 -1.47
N SER A 315 -33.85 -1.91 -0.25
CA SER A 315 -32.42 -1.82 0.03
C SER A 315 -31.99 -2.88 1.05
N LEU A 316 -30.72 -3.27 0.98
CA LEU A 316 -30.05 -4.13 1.95
C LEU A 316 -28.90 -3.35 2.57
N GLY A 317 -29.10 -2.78 3.76
CA GLY A 317 -28.19 -1.78 4.32
C GLY A 317 -28.02 -0.60 3.35
N ASP A 318 -26.77 -0.31 2.97
CA ASP A 318 -26.41 0.76 2.03
C ASP A 318 -26.51 0.34 0.54
N ILE A 319 -26.83 -0.92 0.26
CA ILE A 319 -26.94 -1.43 -1.12
C ILE A 319 -28.36 -1.21 -1.63
N SER A 320 -28.52 -0.37 -2.63
CA SER A 320 -29.78 -0.29 -3.39
C SER A 320 -29.93 -1.53 -4.27
N LEU A 321 -31.07 -2.21 -4.18
CA LEU A 321 -31.34 -3.37 -5.01
C LEU A 321 -31.89 -2.90 -6.37
N SER A 322 -31.07 -2.97 -7.41
CA SER A 322 -31.53 -2.77 -8.79
C SER A 322 -32.46 -3.92 -9.22
N PRO A 323 -33.36 -3.70 -10.19
CA PRO A 323 -34.27 -4.75 -10.64
C PRO A 323 -33.52 -6.02 -11.09
N GLY A 324 -33.85 -7.14 -10.45
CA GLY A 324 -33.48 -8.50 -10.88
C GLY A 324 -32.22 -9.06 -10.22
N THR A 325 -31.16 -8.28 -10.03
CA THR A 325 -29.90 -8.77 -9.43
C THR A 325 -29.12 -7.68 -8.72
N PHE A 326 -28.37 -8.04 -7.68
CA PHE A 326 -27.27 -7.22 -7.15
C PHE A 326 -25.96 -8.01 -7.17
N GLN A 327 -24.84 -7.29 -7.34
CA GLN A 327 -23.52 -7.89 -7.47
C GLN A 327 -22.71 -7.71 -6.19
N LEU A 328 -22.03 -8.78 -5.78
CA LEU A 328 -21.04 -8.80 -4.72
C LEU A 328 -19.67 -9.09 -5.34
N GLU A 329 -18.63 -8.45 -4.80
CA GLU A 329 -17.25 -8.63 -5.23
C GLU A 329 -16.35 -8.90 -4.03
N GLY A 330 -15.35 -9.76 -4.20
CA GLY A 330 -14.34 -9.99 -3.17
C GLY A 330 -14.91 -10.55 -1.86
N GLU A 331 -14.40 -10.05 -0.74
CA GLU A 331 -14.84 -10.48 0.60
C GLU A 331 -16.31 -10.20 0.89
N ARG A 332 -16.95 -9.27 0.16
CA ARG A 332 -18.37 -8.99 0.38
C ARG A 332 -19.23 -10.22 0.07
N ILE A 333 -18.74 -11.13 -0.77
CA ILE A 333 -19.39 -12.42 -1.07
C ILE A 333 -19.43 -13.27 0.21
N THR A 334 -18.25 -13.57 0.78
CA THR A 334 -18.13 -14.44 1.95
C THR A 334 -18.74 -13.80 3.20
N GLN A 335 -18.61 -12.48 3.37
CA GLN A 335 -19.25 -11.75 4.46
C GLN A 335 -20.79 -11.82 4.38
N PHE A 336 -21.37 -11.62 3.19
CA PHE A 336 -22.82 -11.72 3.00
C PHE A 336 -23.33 -13.14 3.26
N GLU A 337 -22.71 -14.15 2.65
CA GLU A 337 -23.13 -15.55 2.82
C GLU A 337 -22.99 -16.02 4.27
N SER A 338 -21.88 -15.67 4.94
CA SER A 338 -21.67 -16.00 6.35
C SER A 338 -22.71 -15.32 7.25
N ALA A 339 -23.01 -14.04 7.02
CA ALA A 339 -24.01 -13.30 7.80
C ALA A 339 -25.42 -13.91 7.66
N VAL A 340 -25.82 -14.26 6.44
CA VAL A 340 -27.13 -14.85 6.14
C VAL A 340 -27.24 -16.28 6.69
N ASN A 341 -26.18 -17.08 6.58
CA ASN A 341 -26.17 -18.46 7.06
C ASN A 341 -26.11 -18.55 8.59
N SER A 342 -25.47 -17.59 9.26
CA SER A 342 -25.28 -17.59 10.72
C SER A 342 -26.49 -17.04 11.48
N ASP A 343 -27.19 -16.03 10.94
CA ASP A 343 -28.42 -15.49 11.54
C ASP A 343 -29.55 -15.49 10.50
N ARG A 344 -30.48 -16.44 10.65
CA ARG A 344 -31.65 -16.61 9.78
C ARG A 344 -32.55 -15.37 9.74
N LYS A 345 -32.47 -14.47 10.74
CA LYS A 345 -33.21 -13.19 10.77
C LYS A 345 -32.38 -12.00 10.29
N TRP A 346 -31.12 -12.19 9.91
CA TRP A 346 -30.23 -11.11 9.48
C TRP A 346 -30.80 -10.36 8.29
N LEU A 347 -31.32 -11.07 7.28
CA LEU A 347 -31.97 -10.48 6.11
C LEU A 347 -33.15 -9.58 6.50
N LEU A 348 -34.04 -10.04 7.39
CA LEU A 348 -35.18 -9.24 7.87
C LEU A 348 -34.75 -7.98 8.65
N LYS A 349 -33.63 -8.05 9.36
CA LYS A 349 -33.08 -6.91 10.09
C LYS A 349 -32.47 -5.85 9.17
N HIS A 350 -31.91 -6.24 8.03
CA HIS A 350 -31.14 -5.35 7.15
C HIS A 350 -31.86 -4.97 5.86
N LEU A 351 -32.86 -5.73 5.45
CA LEU A 351 -33.74 -5.35 4.35
C LEU A 351 -34.67 -4.22 4.80
N ARG A 352 -34.81 -3.23 3.93
CA ARG A 352 -35.67 -2.06 4.14
C ARG A 352 -36.46 -1.77 2.87
N LEU A 353 -37.67 -1.30 3.07
CA LEU A 353 -38.49 -0.66 2.05
C LEU A 353 -38.48 0.85 2.31
N LYS A 354 -38.71 1.64 1.25
CA LYS A 354 -38.96 3.07 1.42
C LYS A 354 -40.15 3.29 2.37
N PRO A 355 -40.14 4.34 3.22
CA PRO A 355 -41.21 4.57 4.20
C PRO A 355 -42.63 4.72 3.60
N ALA A 356 -42.72 5.10 2.32
CA ALA A 356 -43.99 5.26 1.60
C ALA A 356 -44.44 3.98 0.85
N SER A 357 -43.75 2.85 1.01
CA SER A 357 -44.07 1.61 0.30
C SER A 357 -45.44 1.08 0.71
N ALA A 358 -46.19 0.56 -0.26
CA ALA A 358 -47.48 -0.12 -0.02
C ALA A 358 -47.32 -1.53 0.56
N TYR A 359 -46.08 -2.00 0.75
CA TYR A 359 -45.75 -3.36 1.15
C TYR A 359 -44.94 -3.38 2.45
N ARG A 360 -45.06 -4.47 3.20
CA ARG A 360 -44.15 -4.82 4.30
C ARG A 360 -43.45 -6.13 3.99
N ILE A 361 -42.20 -6.25 4.45
CA ILE A 361 -41.43 -7.49 4.33
C ILE A 361 -41.92 -8.46 5.42
N VAL A 362 -42.33 -9.66 5.01
CA VAL A 362 -42.84 -10.71 5.91
C VAL A 362 -41.79 -11.79 6.12
N ASP A 363 -41.09 -12.18 5.06
CA ASP A 363 -40.04 -13.19 5.11
C ASP A 363 -38.94 -12.90 4.07
N ALA A 364 -37.74 -13.43 4.31
CA ALA A 364 -36.63 -13.35 3.37
C ALA A 364 -35.67 -14.54 3.57
N ALA A 365 -35.30 -15.19 2.47
CA ALA A 365 -34.40 -16.34 2.49
C ALA A 365 -33.46 -16.34 1.27
N LEU A 366 -32.22 -16.75 1.48
CA LEU A 366 -31.25 -17.00 0.42
C LEU A 366 -31.19 -18.51 0.13
N SER A 367 -31.33 -18.89 -1.13
CA SER A 367 -31.18 -20.26 -1.61
C SER A 367 -30.27 -20.27 -2.82
N GLY A 368 -29.04 -20.78 -2.65
CA GLY A 368 -27.98 -20.63 -3.64
C GLY A 368 -27.74 -19.15 -3.95
N ASP A 369 -27.92 -18.78 -5.21
CA ASP A 369 -27.69 -17.41 -5.69
C ASP A 369 -28.99 -16.60 -5.80
N THR A 370 -30.08 -17.07 -5.20
CA THR A 370 -31.40 -16.41 -5.26
C THR A 370 -31.86 -15.97 -3.87
N LEU A 371 -32.04 -14.67 -3.71
CA LEU A 371 -32.65 -14.03 -2.55
C LEU A 371 -34.16 -13.89 -2.78
N ARG A 372 -34.94 -14.74 -2.13
CA ARG A 372 -36.40 -14.68 -2.14
C ARG A 372 -36.89 -13.77 -1.03
N ILE A 373 -37.71 -12.79 -1.36
CA ILE A 373 -38.32 -11.84 -0.42
C ILE A 373 -39.84 -11.94 -0.55
N VAL A 374 -40.50 -12.24 0.57
CA VAL A 374 -41.96 -12.35 0.65
C VAL A 374 -42.51 -11.05 1.23
N LEU A 375 -43.34 -10.39 0.43
CA LEU A 375 -44.01 -9.15 0.78
C LEU A 375 -45.49 -9.41 1.11
N ALA A 376 -46.06 -8.56 1.96
CA ALA A 376 -47.51 -8.47 2.12
C ALA A 376 -47.96 -7.01 2.00
N PRO A 377 -49.14 -6.74 1.43
CA PRO A 377 -49.68 -5.39 1.40
C PRO A 377 -49.81 -4.84 2.83
N LEU A 378 -49.38 -3.60 3.02
CA LEU A 378 -49.78 -2.81 4.18
C LEU A 378 -51.28 -2.60 4.07
N SER A 379 -52.04 -3.26 4.94
CA SER A 379 -53.44 -2.92 5.15
C SER A 379 -53.48 -1.52 5.76
N VAL A 380 -53.47 -0.50 4.91
CA VAL A 380 -53.87 0.84 5.30
C VAL A 380 -55.36 0.70 5.59
N ALA A 381 -55.74 0.80 6.86
CA ALA A 381 -57.10 1.19 7.20
C ALA A 381 -57.26 2.60 6.64
N VAL A 382 -57.69 2.68 5.37
CA VAL A 382 -58.26 3.90 4.82
C VAL A 382 -59.41 4.20 5.76
N PRO A 383 -59.40 5.32 6.53
CA PRO A 383 -60.64 5.77 7.12
C PRO A 383 -61.51 6.03 5.91
N ASN A 384 -62.53 5.19 5.72
CA ASN A 384 -63.56 5.42 4.72
C ASN A 384 -63.89 6.90 4.80
N GLY A 385 -63.74 7.60 3.66
CA GLY A 385 -64.07 9.01 3.56
C GLY A 385 -65.38 9.24 4.28
N GLY A 386 -65.28 9.86 5.46
CA GLY A 386 -66.44 10.20 6.25
C GLY A 386 -67.23 11.15 5.38
N LYS A 387 -68.36 10.68 4.86
CA LYS A 387 -69.48 11.59 4.63
C LYS A 387 -69.60 12.43 5.89
N MET A 388 -69.67 13.75 5.72
CA MET A 388 -69.89 14.71 6.81
C MET A 388 -70.86 14.08 7.82
N ALA A 389 -70.34 13.73 8.98
CA ALA A 389 -71.19 13.46 10.12
C ALA A 389 -71.72 14.83 10.54
N GLU A 390 -72.92 15.16 10.07
CA GLU A 390 -73.76 16.22 10.62
C GLU A 390 -74.17 15.85 12.05
N SER A 391 -73.21 15.79 12.98
CA SER A 391 -73.40 15.85 14.43
C SER A 391 -72.09 15.44 15.11
N GLY A 392 -71.30 16.42 15.54
CA GLY A 392 -70.06 16.19 16.28
C GLY A 392 -69.39 17.51 16.64
N THR A 393 -69.54 17.90 17.89
CA THR A 393 -69.42 19.25 18.45
C THR A 393 -67.99 19.63 18.89
N ALA A 394 -67.10 19.91 17.93
CA ALA A 394 -65.90 20.71 18.18
C ALA A 394 -65.53 21.54 16.93
N VAL A 395 -65.30 22.85 17.10
CA VAL A 395 -65.06 23.80 16.00
C VAL A 395 -63.81 24.62 16.32
N LEU A 396 -62.80 24.57 15.43
CA LEU A 396 -61.63 25.46 15.51
C LEU A 396 -61.88 26.71 14.68
N SER A 397 -61.83 27.86 15.34
CA SER A 397 -61.91 29.15 14.67
C SER A 397 -60.51 29.77 14.63
N MET A 398 -60.02 30.12 13.45
CA MET A 398 -58.70 30.75 13.29
C MET A 398 -58.87 32.23 12.94
N LEU A 399 -58.21 33.10 13.68
CA LEU A 399 -58.16 34.54 13.44
C LEU A 399 -56.82 34.87 12.79
N VAL A 400 -56.81 35.07 11.47
CA VAL A 400 -55.57 35.30 10.71
C VAL A 400 -55.53 36.75 10.20
N PRO A 401 -54.53 37.57 10.59
CA PRO A 401 -54.32 38.88 9.99
C PRO A 401 -53.82 38.69 8.55
N LEU A 402 -54.73 38.71 7.59
CA LEU A 402 -54.40 38.55 6.18
C LEU A 402 -53.86 39.87 5.62
N SER A 403 -52.58 39.91 5.22
CA SER A 403 -52.11 41.00 4.35
C SER A 403 -52.89 40.96 3.04
N ALA A 404 -53.19 42.13 2.44
CA ALA A 404 -54.01 42.27 1.23
C ALA A 404 -53.66 41.31 0.06
N LYS A 405 -52.43 40.78 -0.01
CA LYS A 405 -51.97 39.82 -1.02
C LYS A 405 -52.45 38.37 -0.83
N TRP A 406 -52.97 38.00 0.33
CA TRP A 406 -53.43 36.63 0.61
C TRP A 406 -54.91 36.41 0.25
N ALA A 407 -55.58 37.46 -0.23
CA ALA A 407 -56.96 37.44 -0.70
C ALA A 407 -57.18 36.66 -2.01
N GLU A 408 -56.13 36.55 -2.84
CA GLU A 408 -56.28 36.14 -4.24
C GLU A 408 -55.99 34.65 -4.48
N LYS A 409 -55.40 33.93 -3.52
CA LYS A 409 -55.11 32.49 -3.65
C LYS A 409 -55.28 31.76 -2.32
N PRO A 410 -55.91 30.57 -2.31
CA PRO A 410 -55.98 29.73 -1.11
C PRO A 410 -54.57 29.32 -0.66
N CYS A 411 -54.32 29.40 0.65
CA CYS A 411 -53.06 28.99 1.28
C CYS A 411 -53.26 27.66 2.04
N PRO A 412 -52.30 26.73 1.98
CA PRO A 412 -52.33 25.51 2.76
C PRO A 412 -52.11 25.80 4.25
N VAL A 413 -52.85 25.07 5.10
CA VAL A 413 -52.75 25.10 6.57
C VAL A 413 -52.40 23.70 7.06
N GLU A 414 -51.34 23.58 7.86
CA GLU A 414 -50.95 22.33 8.53
C GLU A 414 -51.32 22.41 10.02
N ILE A 415 -51.99 21.37 10.54
CA ILE A 415 -52.36 21.26 11.96
C ILE A 415 -51.59 20.06 12.54
N ARG A 416 -50.89 20.27 13.65
CA ARG A 416 -50.22 19.20 14.41
C ARG A 416 -50.87 19.00 15.76
N GLN A 417 -51.03 17.74 16.13
CA GLN A 417 -51.53 17.33 17.44
C GLN A 417 -50.47 16.51 18.17
N THR A 418 -50.13 16.92 19.38
CA THR A 418 -49.21 16.19 20.26
C THR A 418 -49.99 15.73 21.49
N PRO A 419 -50.19 14.41 21.70
CA PRO A 419 -50.85 13.89 22.89
C PRO A 419 -50.07 14.26 24.17
N ALA A 420 -50.78 14.61 25.26
CA ALA A 420 -50.13 14.87 26.53
C ALA A 420 -49.36 13.63 27.05
N GLY A 421 -48.06 13.79 27.31
CA GLY A 421 -47.23 12.78 28.00
C GLY A 421 -46.51 11.75 27.12
N HIS A 422 -46.35 11.97 25.81
CA HIS A 422 -45.49 11.13 24.95
C HIS A 422 -44.33 11.93 24.31
N ASN A 423 -43.22 11.24 24.04
CA ASN A 423 -42.04 11.75 23.32
C ASN A 423 -42.43 12.22 21.90
N PRO A 424 -41.72 13.18 21.28
CA PRO A 424 -42.19 14.01 20.17
C PRO A 424 -42.19 13.32 18.78
N GLU A 425 -42.48 12.02 18.69
CA GLU A 425 -42.88 11.41 17.42
C GLU A 425 -44.30 11.87 17.08
N CYS A 426 -44.38 13.04 16.46
CA CYS A 426 -45.63 13.71 16.10
C CYS A 426 -46.49 12.81 15.22
N VAL A 427 -47.75 12.58 15.62
CA VAL A 427 -48.80 12.17 14.68
C VAL A 427 -49.09 13.37 13.80
N ARG A 428 -48.40 13.45 12.65
CA ARG A 428 -48.67 14.44 11.61
C ARG A 428 -49.94 14.03 10.87
N VAL A 429 -51.05 14.70 11.18
CA VAL A 429 -52.21 14.68 10.31
C VAL A 429 -52.07 15.85 9.32
N CYS A 430 -51.26 15.65 8.28
CA CYS A 430 -51.24 16.59 7.15
C CYS A 430 -52.54 16.40 6.38
N SER A 431 -53.48 17.34 6.54
CA SER A 431 -54.65 17.42 5.68
C SER A 431 -54.60 18.77 4.98
N ASP A 432 -54.65 18.75 3.64
CA ASP A 432 -54.70 19.95 2.83
C ASP A 432 -56.09 20.59 3.00
N TYR A 433 -56.24 21.47 3.98
CA TYR A 433 -57.50 22.19 4.18
C TYR A 433 -57.54 23.46 3.35
N TYR A 434 -58.63 23.62 2.61
CA TYR A 434 -59.01 24.88 1.96
C TYR A 434 -60.05 25.55 2.88
N PRO A 435 -59.66 26.54 3.72
CA PRO A 435 -60.64 27.17 4.60
C PRO A 435 -61.68 27.96 3.78
N GLU A 436 -62.95 27.84 4.14
CA GLU A 436 -63.97 28.80 3.71
C GLU A 436 -63.72 30.15 4.41
N VAL A 437 -63.54 31.19 3.60
CA VAL A 437 -63.32 32.55 4.09
C VAL A 437 -64.68 33.21 4.30
N MET A 438 -65.04 33.47 5.55
CA MET A 438 -66.25 34.22 5.91
C MET A 438 -65.87 35.65 6.27
N PHE A 439 -66.61 36.62 5.74
CA PHE A 439 -66.45 38.03 6.08
C PHE A 439 -67.32 38.32 7.32
N GLU A 440 -66.70 38.59 8.47
CA GLU A 440 -67.42 39.21 9.58
C GLU A 440 -67.35 40.72 9.45
N GLN A 441 -68.51 41.36 9.63
CA GLN A 441 -68.75 42.76 9.31
C GLN A 441 -68.31 43.64 10.49
N ASN A 442 -67.00 43.83 10.66
CA ASN A 442 -66.35 44.98 11.30
C ASN A 442 -64.82 44.81 11.29
N ASP A 443 -64.12 45.81 10.74
CA ASP A 443 -62.68 46.08 10.76
C ASP A 443 -61.69 44.95 10.42
N ASP A 444 -61.10 45.03 9.21
CA ASP A 444 -59.77 44.56 8.75
C ASP A 444 -59.20 43.19 9.18
N VAL A 445 -59.99 42.35 9.82
CA VAL A 445 -59.60 41.04 10.33
C VAL A 445 -60.38 39.97 9.59
N ARG A 446 -59.67 39.02 8.97
CA ARG A 446 -60.28 37.92 8.23
C ARG A 446 -60.23 36.65 9.06
N VAL A 447 -61.38 36.05 9.31
CA VAL A 447 -61.53 34.85 10.13
C VAL A 447 -61.71 33.64 9.21
N ALA A 448 -60.90 32.60 9.39
CA ALA A 448 -61.02 31.32 8.70
C ALA A 448 -61.53 30.28 9.69
N ARG A 449 -62.67 29.64 9.40
CA ARG A 449 -63.23 28.57 10.27
C ARG A 449 -62.88 27.20 9.69
N LEU A 450 -62.36 26.32 10.54
CA LEU A 450 -62.07 24.93 10.20
C LEU A 450 -62.76 24.01 11.22
N SER A 451 -63.55 23.07 10.72
CA SER A 451 -64.17 22.06 11.59
C SER A 451 -63.24 20.86 11.67
N PHE A 452 -62.69 20.59 12.85
CA PHE A 452 -61.85 19.42 13.12
C PHE A 452 -62.15 18.88 14.52
N VAL A 453 -61.96 17.58 14.72
CA VAL A 453 -62.14 16.92 16.03
C VAL A 453 -60.75 16.66 16.63
N PRO A 454 -60.29 17.43 17.63
CA PRO A 454 -59.08 17.10 18.38
C PRO A 454 -59.29 15.85 19.23
N SER A 455 -58.22 15.08 19.46
CA SER A 455 -58.23 14.15 20.58
C SER A 455 -58.24 14.93 21.89
N PRO A 456 -59.10 14.57 22.86
CA PRO A 456 -59.10 15.20 24.17
C PRO A 456 -57.69 15.14 24.77
N SER A 457 -57.22 16.24 25.37
CA SER A 457 -55.89 16.35 26.00
C SER A 457 -54.68 16.45 25.04
N SER A 458 -54.86 16.89 23.79
CA SER A 458 -53.76 17.12 22.85
C SER A 458 -53.36 18.61 22.77
N ARG A 459 -52.05 18.89 22.70
CA ARG A 459 -51.54 20.20 22.32
C ARG A 459 -51.71 20.39 20.81
N VAL A 460 -52.29 21.51 20.38
CA VAL A 460 -52.59 21.78 18.96
C VAL A 460 -51.77 22.96 18.45
N GLU A 461 -50.92 22.71 17.46
CA GLU A 461 -50.12 23.75 16.79
C GLU A 461 -50.62 23.94 15.35
N VAL A 462 -50.76 25.21 14.93
CA VAL A 462 -51.28 25.59 13.60
C VAL A 462 -50.20 26.34 12.83
N PHE A 463 -49.95 25.89 11.60
CA PHE A 463 -48.94 26.44 10.69
C PHE A 463 -49.58 26.90 9.37
N VAL A 464 -49.17 28.06 8.85
CA VAL A 464 -49.75 28.66 7.64
C VAL A 464 -48.67 28.95 6.57
N GLY A 465 -48.87 28.44 5.35
CA GLY A 465 -48.05 28.68 4.16
C GLY A 465 -46.92 27.66 3.90
N VAL A 466 -46.36 27.68 2.68
CA VAL A 466 -45.20 26.84 2.28
C VAL A 466 -44.07 27.71 1.70
N PRO A 467 -42.84 27.67 2.26
CA PRO A 467 -42.53 27.11 3.59
C PRO A 467 -43.29 27.86 4.69
N CYS A 468 -43.43 27.24 5.88
CA CYS A 468 -44.21 27.79 6.99
C CYS A 468 -43.80 29.25 7.29
N ARG A 469 -44.74 30.20 7.15
CA ARG A 469 -44.45 31.63 7.35
C ARG A 469 -44.82 32.13 8.73
N VAL A 470 -45.80 31.49 9.38
CA VAL A 470 -46.30 31.87 10.70
C VAL A 470 -46.82 30.61 11.42
N SER A 471 -46.55 30.49 12.72
CA SER A 471 -47.02 29.40 13.58
C SER A 471 -47.61 29.94 14.88
N THR A 472 -48.70 29.36 15.37
CA THR A 472 -49.26 29.67 16.70
C THR A 472 -49.83 28.40 17.35
N GLU A 473 -49.98 28.42 18.67
CA GLU A 473 -50.65 27.37 19.44
C GLU A 473 -52.13 27.72 19.56
N ALA A 474 -53.02 26.75 19.30
CA ALA A 474 -54.46 26.97 19.44
C ALA A 474 -54.85 26.87 20.92
N LEU A 475 -55.46 27.93 21.45
CA LEU A 475 -55.96 27.98 22.82
C LEU A 475 -57.37 27.41 22.88
N GLN A 476 -57.66 26.63 23.91
CA GLN A 476 -58.99 26.08 24.14
C GLN A 476 -59.86 27.12 24.86
N GLU A 477 -61.00 27.48 24.28
CA GLU A 477 -62.00 28.33 24.92
C GLU A 477 -62.99 27.46 25.73
N ALA A 478 -63.23 27.86 26.98
CA ALA A 478 -64.29 27.28 27.79
C ALA A 478 -65.66 27.75 27.26
N SER A 479 -66.35 26.88 26.52
CA SER A 479 -67.68 27.15 25.98
C SER A 479 -68.77 26.59 26.89
N SER A 480 -69.73 27.43 27.28
CA SER A 480 -70.91 27.06 28.08
C SER A 480 -72.03 26.37 27.27
N ALA A 481 -71.81 26.08 25.97
CA ALA A 481 -72.80 25.51 25.07
C ALA A 481 -72.44 24.12 24.48
N GLY A 482 -71.59 23.34 25.18
CA GLY A 482 -71.37 21.91 24.89
C GLY A 482 -70.57 21.57 23.62
N ALA A 483 -70.05 22.57 22.90
CA ALA A 483 -69.08 22.38 21.83
C ALA A 483 -67.73 22.96 22.23
N GLU A 484 -66.68 22.13 22.22
CA GLU A 484 -65.31 22.58 22.49
C GLU A 484 -64.85 23.49 21.35
N ARG A 485 -64.48 24.73 21.68
CA ARG A 485 -63.98 25.70 20.71
C ARG A 485 -62.50 25.91 20.95
N TYR A 486 -61.74 25.94 19.87
CA TYR A 486 -60.33 26.30 19.88
C TYR A 486 -60.17 27.59 19.08
N THR A 487 -59.36 28.52 19.58
CA THR A 487 -59.01 29.77 18.90
C THR A 487 -57.51 29.88 18.74
N ALA A 488 -57.09 30.13 17.50
CA ALA A 488 -55.71 30.44 17.16
C ALA A 488 -55.64 31.91 16.77
N ASP A 489 -55.07 32.75 17.65
CA ASP A 489 -54.76 34.15 17.37
C ASP A 489 -53.29 34.28 17.00
N PHE A 490 -53.03 34.88 15.85
CA PHE A 490 -51.68 35.13 15.36
C PHE A 490 -51.11 36.49 15.82
N GLY A 491 -51.92 37.33 16.48
CA GLY A 491 -51.54 38.61 17.06
C GLY A 491 -51.03 39.62 16.04
N GLY A 492 -51.40 40.90 16.15
CA GLY A 492 -50.91 41.97 15.27
C GLY A 492 -49.39 42.25 15.34
N GLY A 493 -48.59 41.38 15.97
CA GLY A 493 -47.20 41.65 16.33
C GLY A 493 -46.27 40.45 16.11
N SER A 494 -46.00 40.10 14.86
CA SER A 494 -44.71 39.53 14.39
C SER A 494 -44.86 39.13 12.91
N VAL A 495 -45.05 40.12 12.03
CA VAL A 495 -44.72 39.91 10.62
C VAL A 495 -43.20 39.88 10.54
N VAL A 496 -42.62 38.68 10.52
CA VAL A 496 -41.17 38.50 10.33
C VAL A 496 -40.74 39.35 9.14
N LYS A 497 -39.88 40.35 9.42
CA LYS A 497 -39.40 41.32 8.43
C LYS A 497 -38.84 40.57 7.24
N ASN A 498 -39.40 40.86 6.08
CA ASN A 498 -39.16 40.21 4.79
C ASN A 498 -37.80 40.62 4.19
N SER A 499 -36.69 40.45 4.94
CA SER A 499 -35.35 40.78 4.46
C SER A 499 -34.77 39.67 3.59
N ALA A 500 -33.96 40.01 2.59
CA ALA A 500 -33.32 39.04 1.69
C ALA A 500 -32.45 38.02 2.46
N PHE A 501 -31.83 38.46 3.55
CA PHE A 501 -31.02 37.61 4.43
C PHE A 501 -31.87 36.62 5.25
N ALA A 502 -33.05 37.03 5.73
CA ALA A 502 -33.98 36.12 6.40
C ALA A 502 -34.54 35.06 5.44
N ARG A 503 -34.81 35.43 4.18
CA ARG A 503 -35.18 34.47 3.12
C ARG A 503 -34.04 33.49 2.80
N PHE A 504 -32.79 33.96 2.81
CA PHE A 504 -31.61 33.13 2.62
C PHE A 504 -31.43 32.12 3.76
N CYS A 505 -31.48 32.56 5.02
CA CYS A 505 -31.38 31.66 6.18
C CYS A 505 -32.57 30.68 6.27
N GLY A 506 -33.77 31.08 5.83
CA GLY A 506 -34.95 30.23 5.78
C GLY A 506 -34.83 29.01 4.86
N VAL A 507 -33.95 29.05 3.85
CA VAL A 507 -33.64 27.88 2.99
C VAL A 507 -32.84 26.82 3.74
N PHE A 508 -32.17 27.17 4.84
CA PHE A 508 -31.37 26.24 5.66
C PHE A 508 -32.09 25.74 6.91
N ALA A 509 -33.13 26.45 7.37
CA ALA A 509 -33.95 26.03 8.50
C ALA A 509 -34.96 24.95 8.08
N PHE A 510 -34.53 23.68 8.01
CA PHE A 510 -35.46 22.57 7.86
C PHE A 510 -35.87 22.03 9.23
N ARG A 511 -37.16 21.72 9.39
CA ARG A 511 -37.67 20.86 10.47
C ARG A 511 -38.19 19.57 9.84
N ASP A 512 -37.81 18.44 10.40
CA ASP A 512 -38.10 17.12 9.83
C ASP A 512 -39.58 16.94 9.47
N GLY A 513 -39.83 16.61 8.20
CA GLY A 513 -41.12 16.18 7.65
C GLY A 513 -41.89 17.17 6.77
N GLU A 514 -41.40 18.38 6.45
CA GLU A 514 -42.11 19.26 5.50
C GLU A 514 -42.17 18.68 4.07
N ARG A 515 -43.36 18.62 3.45
CA ARG A 515 -43.54 18.28 2.03
C ARG A 515 -43.29 19.54 1.18
N LEU A 516 -42.17 19.59 0.47
CA LEU A 516 -41.87 20.66 -0.49
C LEU A 516 -42.30 20.26 -1.92
N PRO A 517 -42.81 21.21 -2.73
CA PRO A 517 -42.94 21.02 -4.17
C PRO A 517 -41.57 20.71 -4.80
N VAL A 518 -41.53 19.80 -5.78
CA VAL A 518 -40.30 19.33 -6.45
C VAL A 518 -39.45 20.48 -7.01
N SER A 519 -40.09 21.55 -7.49
CA SER A 519 -39.41 22.75 -8.00
C SER A 519 -38.58 23.48 -6.95
N TRP A 520 -39.04 23.52 -5.70
CA TRP A 520 -38.31 24.12 -4.57
C TRP A 520 -37.18 23.22 -4.06
N PHE A 521 -37.40 21.91 -4.07
CA PHE A 521 -36.35 20.94 -3.75
C PHE A 521 -35.19 21.00 -4.77
N ALA A 522 -35.51 21.08 -6.07
CA ALA A 522 -34.53 21.23 -7.13
C ALA A 522 -33.76 22.56 -7.05
N LEU A 523 -34.46 23.67 -6.79
CA LEU A 523 -33.83 24.98 -6.58
C LEU A 523 -32.82 24.94 -5.42
N ARG A 524 -33.15 24.22 -4.34
CA ARG A 524 -32.29 24.09 -3.16
C ARG A 524 -31.03 23.25 -3.44
N ILE A 525 -31.16 22.11 -4.11
CA ILE A 525 -30.01 21.30 -4.54
C ILE A 525 -29.10 22.15 -5.41
N PHE A 526 -29.68 22.91 -6.35
CA PHE A 526 -28.92 23.79 -7.22
C PHE A 526 -28.14 24.86 -6.42
N VAL A 527 -28.78 25.52 -5.44
CA VAL A 527 -28.11 26.52 -4.59
C VAL A 527 -27.01 25.92 -3.71
N ILE A 528 -27.22 24.76 -3.11
CA ILE A 528 -26.20 24.06 -2.30
C ILE A 528 -25.02 23.66 -3.18
N THR A 529 -25.29 23.11 -4.36
CA THR A 529 -24.25 22.71 -5.33
C THR A 529 -23.46 23.92 -5.80
N LEU A 530 -24.13 25.04 -6.09
CA LEU A 530 -23.48 26.29 -6.49
C LEU A 530 -22.55 26.83 -5.40
N ILE A 531 -22.96 26.78 -4.13
CA ILE A 531 -22.10 27.19 -3.00
C ILE A 531 -20.90 26.26 -2.85
N ALA A 532 -21.09 24.94 -2.96
CA ALA A 532 -19.99 23.98 -2.91
C ALA A 532 -18.97 24.23 -4.03
N VAL A 533 -19.43 24.55 -5.24
CA VAL A 533 -18.58 24.93 -6.38
C VAL A 533 -17.84 26.24 -6.10
N ILE A 534 -18.49 27.24 -5.52
CA ILE A 534 -17.84 28.52 -5.15
C ILE A 534 -16.78 28.31 -4.07
N ILE A 535 -17.04 27.47 -3.06
CA ILE A 535 -16.06 27.13 -2.02
C ILE A 535 -14.87 26.36 -2.60
N LEU A 536 -15.13 25.40 -3.50
CA LEU A 536 -14.07 24.65 -4.21
C LEU A 536 -13.20 25.59 -5.06
N LEU A 537 -13.81 26.49 -5.83
CA LEU A 537 -13.10 27.52 -6.60
C LEU A 537 -12.31 28.47 -5.68
N GLY A 538 -12.89 28.87 -4.55
CA GLY A 538 -12.21 29.69 -3.54
C GLY A 538 -11.01 28.99 -2.90
N GLY A 539 -11.13 27.69 -2.60
CA GLY A 539 -10.04 26.86 -2.09
C GLY A 539 -8.94 26.63 -3.14
N MET A 540 -9.32 26.50 -4.42
CA MET A 540 -8.38 26.37 -5.52
C MET A 540 -7.62 27.67 -5.78
N LEU A 541 -8.29 28.82 -5.73
CA LEU A 541 -7.67 30.15 -5.81
C LEU A 541 -6.79 30.46 -4.61
N ALA A 542 -7.22 30.09 -3.39
CA ALA A 542 -6.38 30.19 -2.20
C ALA A 542 -5.14 29.29 -2.31
N GLY A 543 -5.30 28.04 -2.78
CA GLY A 543 -4.19 27.12 -3.02
C GLY A 543 -3.18 27.67 -4.02
N TRP A 544 -3.63 28.30 -5.11
CA TRP A 544 -2.76 29.00 -6.06
C TRP A 544 -2.03 30.20 -5.44
N TYR A 545 -2.73 31.02 -4.66
CA TYR A 545 -2.13 32.20 -4.02
C TYR A 545 -1.11 31.82 -2.94
N TYR A 546 -1.29 30.68 -2.27
CA TYR A 546 -0.37 30.15 -1.27
C TYR A 546 0.76 29.29 -1.88
N SER A 547 0.63 28.75 -3.10
CA SER A 547 1.74 28.00 -3.73
C SER A 547 2.91 28.91 -4.07
N ASP A 548 2.66 30.14 -4.54
CA ASP A 548 3.71 31.13 -4.81
C ASP A 548 4.47 31.53 -3.52
N GLY A 549 3.79 31.54 -2.37
CA GLY A 549 4.41 31.77 -1.06
C GLY A 549 5.20 30.56 -0.53
N ILE A 550 4.78 29.35 -0.87
CA ILE A 550 5.48 28.09 -0.52
C ILE A 550 6.71 27.92 -1.41
N ASP A 551 6.65 28.26 -2.70
CA ASP A 551 7.81 28.24 -3.61
C ASP A 551 8.85 29.30 -3.20
N ALA A 552 8.45 30.45 -2.66
CA ALA A 552 9.36 31.43 -2.06
C ALA A 552 10.01 30.95 -0.75
N ALA A 553 9.31 30.12 0.04
CA ALA A 553 9.82 29.52 1.28
C ALA A 553 10.72 28.29 1.03
N ILE A 554 10.45 27.52 -0.03
CA ILE A 554 11.29 26.39 -0.46
C ILE A 554 12.52 26.91 -1.22
N GLY A 555 12.37 27.97 -2.02
CA GLY A 555 13.47 28.61 -2.76
C GLY A 555 14.52 29.31 -1.87
N THR A 556 14.30 29.42 -0.56
CA THR A 556 15.27 29.98 0.40
C THR A 556 16.00 28.91 1.24
N THR A 557 15.76 27.62 1.00
CA THR A 557 16.50 26.52 1.68
C THR A 557 17.28 25.58 0.75
N SER A 558 17.32 25.86 -0.55
CA SER A 558 18.21 25.15 -1.49
C SER A 558 19.43 26.00 -1.86
N GLU A 559 20.39 26.16 -0.93
CA GLU A 559 21.78 26.25 -1.35
C GLU A 559 22.17 24.86 -1.85
N ALA A 560 22.13 24.72 -3.18
CA ALA A 560 22.69 23.58 -3.88
C ALA A 560 24.20 23.54 -3.60
N VAL A 561 24.64 22.61 -2.76
CA VAL A 561 26.04 22.17 -2.75
C VAL A 561 26.27 21.45 -4.07
N GLN A 562 26.84 22.17 -5.04
CA GLN A 562 27.46 21.56 -6.21
C GLN A 562 28.66 20.73 -5.75
N PRO A 563 28.83 19.47 -6.20
CA PRO A 563 30.06 18.74 -5.97
C PRO A 563 31.07 19.16 -7.04
N GLU A 564 31.91 20.15 -6.73
CA GLU A 564 33.20 20.29 -7.42
C GLU A 564 34.22 19.37 -6.74
N ALA A 565 34.64 18.35 -7.49
CA ALA A 565 35.80 17.55 -7.16
C ALA A 565 37.06 18.30 -7.60
N ALA A 566 37.91 18.73 -6.66
CA ALA A 566 39.36 18.80 -6.87
C ALA A 566 40.13 18.98 -5.55
N ASP A 567 41.11 18.11 -5.38
CA ASP A 567 42.39 18.27 -4.69
C ASP A 567 42.49 18.30 -3.15
N CYS A 568 43.18 17.26 -2.66
CA CYS A 568 43.90 17.27 -1.39
C CYS A 568 44.96 18.38 -1.38
N GLY A 569 44.95 19.23 -0.35
CA GLY A 569 46.08 20.14 -0.17
C GLY A 569 45.97 21.13 0.97
N LYS A 570 46.42 20.69 2.15
CA LYS A 570 47.10 21.50 3.18
C LYS A 570 46.28 22.44 4.07
N GLN A 571 46.72 22.37 5.33
CA GLN A 571 46.76 23.41 6.35
C GLN A 571 45.46 23.73 7.09
N ALA A 572 45.41 23.22 8.32
CA ALA A 572 44.62 23.78 9.40
C ALA A 572 44.93 25.28 9.61
N PRO A 573 43.91 26.10 9.91
CA PRO A 573 44.07 27.29 10.74
C PRO A 573 43.31 27.06 12.05
N VAL A 574 44.02 26.96 13.19
CA VAL A 574 44.37 28.10 14.04
C VAL A 574 43.11 28.85 14.52
N LEU A 575 42.73 28.52 15.75
CA LEU A 575 41.92 29.36 16.63
C LEU A 575 42.63 30.72 16.81
N GLU A 576 42.06 31.80 16.26
CA GLU A 576 42.31 33.14 16.76
C GLU A 576 40.98 33.82 17.16
N LEU A 577 40.84 33.95 18.48
CA LEU A 577 40.02 34.95 19.15
C LEU A 577 40.56 36.35 18.83
N LYS A 578 39.73 37.24 18.26
CA LYS A 578 39.80 38.71 18.41
C LYS A 578 38.36 39.23 18.37
N SER A 579 37.73 39.53 19.51
CA SER A 579 37.86 40.73 20.34
C SER A 579 37.52 42.02 19.60
N ASN A 580 36.30 42.51 19.82
CA ASN A 580 35.93 43.91 19.56
C ASN A 580 36.69 44.80 20.54
N ALA A 581 37.44 45.77 20.02
CA ALA A 581 37.75 47.02 20.71
C ALA A 581 37.95 48.10 19.66
N GLU A 582 37.28 49.21 19.90
CA GLU A 582 37.10 50.39 19.07
C GLU A 582 38.39 51.22 18.86
N SER A 583 38.27 52.09 17.86
CA SER A 583 38.71 53.49 17.82
C SER A 583 40.20 53.83 17.88
N ASP A 584 40.59 54.51 16.79
CA ASP A 584 41.30 55.79 16.75
C ASP A 584 42.79 55.90 17.10
N GLU A 585 43.41 56.63 16.19
CA GLU A 585 44.45 57.64 16.37
C GLU A 585 45.92 57.23 16.59
N SER A 586 46.69 57.57 15.54
CA SER A 586 47.96 58.31 15.54
C SER A 586 49.20 57.69 16.20
N ALA A 587 50.21 57.42 15.37
CA ALA A 587 51.48 58.16 15.27
C ALA A 587 52.55 57.29 14.58
#